data_AF-A0AA38MB21-F1
#
_entry.id   AF-A0AA38MB21-F1
#
_cell.length_a   1.000
_cell.length_b   1.000
_cell.length_c   1.000
_cell.angle_alpha   90.00
_cell.angle_beta   90.00
_cell.angle_gamma   90.00
#
_symmetry.space_group_name_H-M   'P 1'
#
loop_
_entity.id
_entity.type
_entity.pdbx_description
1 polymer ?
#
loop_
_entity_poly.entity_id
_entity_poly.type
_entity_poly.pdbx_seq_one_letter_code
_entity_poly.pdbx_strand_id
1 'polypeptide(L)'
;MQKIAYTRTTDNREQDVYVPKETANFVFVRVDRVKRPLESPYDGPFKVLDKKDKFFTLLINDKPSTVSINRVKVPITSVLRKRTSLQRILHIEILHQ
;
A
#
# COMPACT_ATOMS: atom_id res chain seq x y z
N MET A 1 -25.25 -38.32 -4.21
CA MET A 1 -25.12 -36.94 -4.70
C MET A 1 -24.95 -36.02 -3.50
N GLN A 2 -23.77 -35.41 -3.31
CA GLN A 2 -23.54 -34.44 -2.23
C GLN A 2 -23.85 -33.02 -2.72
N LYS A 3 -24.53 -32.23 -1.90
CA LYS A 3 -24.98 -30.87 -2.22
C LYS A 3 -23.89 -29.89 -1.76
N ILE A 4 -23.20 -29.27 -2.70
CA ILE A 4 -22.24 -28.18 -2.41
C ILE A 4 -23.01 -26.93 -1.96
N ALA A 5 -22.71 -26.44 -0.76
CA ALA A 5 -23.26 -25.19 -0.25
C ALA A 5 -22.33 -24.02 -0.63
N TYR A 6 -22.89 -22.96 -1.22
CA TYR A 6 -22.15 -21.73 -1.47
C TYR A 6 -22.01 -20.96 -0.15
N THR A 7 -20.90 -21.12 0.55
CA THR A 7 -20.59 -20.26 1.69
C THR A 7 -20.38 -18.84 1.19
N ARG A 8 -21.06 -17.86 1.80
CA ARG A 8 -20.90 -16.44 1.50
C ARG A 8 -19.43 -16.07 1.67
N THR A 9 -18.74 -15.78 0.58
CA THR A 9 -17.35 -15.29 0.63
C THR A 9 -17.33 -14.01 1.45
N THR A 10 -16.53 -13.97 2.52
CA THR A 10 -16.27 -12.71 3.23
C THR A 10 -15.62 -11.77 2.23
N ASP A 11 -16.36 -10.71 1.88
CA ASP A 11 -15.91 -9.70 0.96
C ASP A 11 -14.76 -8.91 1.59
N ASN A 12 -13.52 -9.34 1.34
CA ASN A 12 -12.30 -8.64 1.76
C ASN A 12 -12.04 -7.40 0.89
N ARG A 13 -13.10 -6.71 0.44
CA ARG A 13 -12.99 -5.35 -0.10
C ARG A 13 -12.59 -4.43 1.05
N GLU A 14 -11.30 -4.37 1.33
CA GLU A 14 -10.72 -3.15 1.91
C GLU A 14 -11.20 -2.02 1.00
N GLN A 15 -12.14 -1.21 1.50
CA GLN A 15 -12.68 -0.08 0.74
C GLN A 15 -11.49 0.73 0.21
N ASP A 16 -11.45 0.99 -1.10
CA ASP A 16 -10.48 1.89 -1.71
C ASP A 16 -10.71 3.30 -1.14
N VAL A 17 -10.14 3.57 0.03
CA VAL A 17 -10.14 4.90 0.62
C VAL A 17 -9.22 5.75 -0.22
N TYR A 18 -9.76 6.81 -0.84
CA TYR A 18 -8.95 7.78 -1.56
C TYR A 18 -7.91 8.39 -0.61
N VAL A 19 -6.63 8.17 -0.92
CA VAL A 19 -5.52 8.77 -0.20
C VAL A 19 -4.98 9.91 -1.06
N PRO A 20 -5.01 11.16 -0.59
CA PRO A 20 -4.33 12.26 -1.25
C PRO A 20 -2.85 11.91 -1.44
N LYS A 21 -2.30 12.14 -2.65
CA LYS A 21 -0.88 11.83 -2.93
C LYS A 21 0.08 12.60 -2.02
N GLU A 22 -0.35 13.78 -1.60
CA GLU A 22 0.38 14.67 -0.70
C GLU A 22 0.57 14.10 0.71
N THR A 23 -0.27 13.17 1.17
CA THR A 23 -0.18 12.62 2.53
C THR A 23 0.60 11.31 2.59
N ALA A 24 1.00 10.74 1.45
CA ALA A 24 1.70 9.46 1.40
C ALA A 24 3.19 9.58 1.76
N ASN A 25 3.68 8.73 2.68
CA ASN A 25 5.11 8.66 3.04
C ASN A 25 5.89 7.71 2.13
N PHE A 26 5.19 6.74 1.54
CA PHE A 26 5.72 5.78 0.60
C PHE A 26 4.86 5.76 -0.64
N VAL A 27 5.49 5.63 -1.81
CA VAL A 27 4.78 5.60 -3.08
C VAL A 27 5.41 4.61 -4.05
N PHE A 28 4.58 4.08 -4.95
CA PHE A 28 5.01 3.23 -6.05
C PHE A 28 5.23 4.05 -7.32
N VAL A 29 6.28 3.73 -8.06
CA VAL A 29 6.65 4.44 -9.30
C VAL A 29 6.37 3.57 -10.51
N ARG A 30 5.69 4.12 -11.51
CA ARG A 30 5.40 3.43 -12.76
C ARG A 30 6.68 3.26 -13.57
N VAL A 31 6.91 2.04 -14.02
CA VAL A 31 8.01 1.70 -14.93
C VAL A 31 7.53 1.87 -16.36
N ASP A 32 8.11 2.80 -17.12
CA ASP A 32 7.70 3.12 -18.50
C ASP A 32 8.56 2.42 -19.57
N ARG A 33 9.50 1.54 -19.17
CA ARG A 33 10.26 0.71 -20.12
C ARG A 33 9.42 -0.46 -20.64
N VAL A 34 9.85 -1.07 -21.75
CA VAL A 34 9.28 -2.33 -22.23
C VAL A 34 9.49 -3.41 -21.16
N LYS A 35 8.38 -3.99 -20.69
CA LYS A 35 8.36 -4.94 -19.59
C LYS A 35 8.50 -6.37 -20.10
N ARG A 36 9.05 -7.22 -19.25
CA ARG A 36 8.96 -8.67 -19.45
C ARG A 36 7.53 -9.14 -19.16
N PRO A 37 7.08 -10.26 -19.75
CA PRO A 37 5.84 -10.89 -19.34
C PRO A 37 5.82 -11.10 -17.82
N LEU A 38 4.68 -10.80 -17.19
CA LEU A 38 4.46 -10.91 -15.73
C LEU A 38 5.28 -9.95 -14.84
N GLU A 39 6.03 -8.99 -15.41
CA GLU A 39 6.69 -7.95 -14.62
C GLU A 39 5.67 -6.91 -14.13
N SER A 40 5.73 -6.57 -12.84
CA SER A 40 4.85 -5.56 -12.25
C SER A 40 5.00 -4.21 -12.97
N PRO A 41 3.88 -3.51 -13.26
CA PRO A 41 3.95 -2.23 -13.95
C PRO A 41 4.51 -1.09 -13.10
N TYR A 42 4.58 -1.30 -11.79
CA TYR A 42 5.13 -0.38 -10.81
C TYR A 42 6.26 -1.05 -10.04
N ASP A 43 7.26 -0.25 -9.70
CA ASP A 43 8.35 -0.64 -8.83
C ASP A 43 8.18 -0.01 -7.44
N GLY A 44 8.68 -0.74 -6.45
CA GLY A 44 8.96 -0.40 -5.05
C GLY A 44 8.01 0.54 -4.28
N PRO A 45 7.80 0.33 -2.98
CA PRO A 45 7.43 1.45 -2.12
C PRO A 45 8.69 2.30 -1.86
N PHE A 46 8.80 3.43 -2.55
CA PHE A 46 9.90 4.38 -2.33
C PHE A 46 9.51 5.40 -1.27
N LYS A 47 10.47 5.74 -0.40
CA LYS A 47 10.28 6.78 0.62
C LYS A 47 10.25 8.15 -0.05
N VAL A 48 9.23 8.94 0.27
CA VAL A 48 9.13 10.33 -0.19
C VAL A 48 9.98 11.22 0.72
N LEU A 49 10.89 11.98 0.13
CA LEU A 49 11.73 12.97 0.79
C LEU A 49 11.11 14.37 0.74
N ASP A 50 10.56 14.75 -0.42
CA ASP A 50 9.94 16.06 -0.65
C ASP A 50 8.77 15.95 -1.64
N LYS A 51 7.81 16.87 -1.53
CA LYS A 51 6.55 16.89 -2.30
C LYS A 51 6.33 18.29 -2.86
N LYS A 52 6.21 18.38 -4.18
CA LYS A 52 5.87 19.59 -4.92
C LYS A 52 4.60 19.34 -5.73
N ASP A 53 3.96 20.41 -6.17
CA ASP A 53 2.70 20.39 -6.93
C ASP A 53 2.68 19.32 -8.06
N LYS A 54 3.75 19.24 -8.85
CA LYS A 54 3.84 18.33 -10.01
C LYS A 54 4.86 17.20 -9.85
N PHE A 55 5.65 17.20 -8.78
CA PHE A 55 6.82 16.34 -8.65
C PHE A 55 7.02 15.84 -7.21
N PHE A 56 7.53 14.61 -7.10
CA PHE A 56 7.93 13.97 -5.85
C PHE A 56 9.43 13.71 -5.89
N THR A 57 10.13 14.01 -4.80
CA THR A 57 11.52 13.59 -4.61
C THR A 57 11.51 12.32 -3.77
N LEU A 58 12.01 11.23 -4.34
CA LEU A 58 11.99 9.89 -3.75
C LEU A 58 13.41 9.43 -3.42
N LEU A 59 13.56 8.62 -2.39
CA LEU A 59 14.81 7.91 -2.12
C LEU A 59 14.81 6.59 -2.89
N ILE A 60 15.58 6.52 -3.98
CA ILE A 60 15.75 5.33 -4.83
C ILE A 60 17.22 4.93 -4.79
N ASN A 61 17.54 3.71 -4.35
CA ASN A 61 18.93 3.23 -4.21
C ASN A 61 19.81 4.23 -3.42
N ASP A 62 19.28 4.73 -2.30
CA ASP A 62 19.91 5.73 -1.43
C ASP A 62 20.23 7.08 -2.10
N LYS A 63 19.67 7.34 -3.28
CA LYS A 63 19.83 8.59 -4.01
C LYS A 63 18.49 9.30 -4.18
N PRO A 64 18.47 10.64 -4.04
CA PRO A 64 17.27 11.42 -4.35
C PRO A 64 16.98 11.38 -5.85
N SER A 65 15.75 11.04 -6.21
CA SER A 65 15.28 10.99 -7.60
C SER A 65 13.93 11.69 -7.73
N THR A 66 13.78 12.53 -8.75
CA THR A 66 12.57 13.33 -8.97
C THR A 66 11.64 12.62 -9.96
N VAL A 67 10.39 12.42 -9.57
CA VAL A 67 9.36 11.74 -10.36
C VAL A 67 8.11 12.60 -10.47
N SER A 68 7.50 12.67 -11.65
CA SER A 68 6.23 13.40 -11.84
C SER A 68 5.06 12.70 -11.13
N ILE A 69 4.11 13.49 -10.62
CA ILE A 69 2.85 13.02 -9.99
C ILE A 69 2.06 12.01 -10.84
N ASN A 70 2.20 12.07 -12.17
CA ASN A 70 1.52 11.19 -13.12
C ASN A 70 2.10 9.77 -13.15
N ARG A 71 3.34 9.58 -12.66
CA ARG A 71 4.01 8.28 -12.59
C ARG A 71 3.93 7.65 -11.20
N VAL A 72 3.21 8.27 -10.27
CA VAL A 72 3.17 7.87 -8.86
C VAL A 72 1.82 7.27 -8.49
N LYS A 73 1.84 6.12 -7.80
CA LYS A 73 0.66 5.49 -7.19
C LYS A 73 0.86 5.39 -5.68
N VAL A 74 -0.16 5.80 -4.93
CA VAL A 74 -0.15 5.66 -3.46
C VAL A 74 -0.54 4.24 -3.04
N PRO A 75 0.05 3.72 -1.95
CA PRO A 75 -0.38 2.46 -1.36
C PRO A 75 -1.79 2.57 -0.80
N ILE A 76 -2.65 1.58 -1.07
CA ILE A 76 -4.01 1.49 -0.51
C ILE A 76 -3.95 1.36 1.03
N THR A 77 -2.91 0.70 1.54
CA THR A 77 -2.72 0.44 2.98
C THR A 77 -2.32 1.66 3.81
N SER A 78 -1.99 2.83 3.24
CA SER A 78 -1.52 3.97 4.04
C SER A 78 -2.56 4.53 5.03
N VAL A 79 -3.84 4.15 4.89
CA VAL A 79 -4.91 4.54 5.82
C VAL A 79 -5.26 3.42 6.81
N LEU A 80 -4.85 2.16 6.55
CA LEU A 80 -5.37 1.00 7.26
C LEU A 80 -4.30 0.15 7.95
N ARG A 81 -3.36 0.78 8.68
CA ARG A 81 -2.56 0.06 9.68
C ARG A 81 -2.78 0.60 11.09
N LYS A 82 -4.03 0.49 11.56
CA LYS A 82 -4.31 0.09 12.95
C LYS A 82 -4.66 -1.40 13.00
N ARG A 83 -3.82 -2.26 12.42
CA ARG A 83 -3.78 -3.66 12.82
C ARG A 83 -2.65 -3.84 13.81
N THR A 84 -2.85 -3.30 15.01
CA THR A 84 -2.13 -3.77 16.18
C THR A 84 -2.67 -5.16 16.51
N SER A 85 -2.12 -6.19 15.86
CA SER A 85 -2.26 -7.58 16.33
C SER A 85 -1.75 -7.72 17.77
N LEU A 86 -0.84 -6.82 18.19
CA LEU A 86 -0.34 -6.73 19.55
C LEU A 86 -1.37 -6.24 20.59
N GLN A 87 -2.46 -5.58 20.19
CA GLN A 87 -3.52 -5.15 21.13
C GLN A 87 -4.57 -6.25 21.38
N ARG A 88 -4.58 -7.33 20.57
CA ARG A 88 -5.57 -8.41 20.70
C ARG A 88 -5.10 -9.56 21.61
N ILE A 89 -3.78 -9.71 21.78
CA ILE A 89 -3.20 -10.72 22.68
C ILE A 89 -3.10 -10.18 24.11
N LEU A 90 -2.79 -8.88 24.28
CA LEU A 90 -2.67 -8.26 25.61
C LEU A 90 -4.00 -8.21 26.40
N HIS A 91 -5.16 -8.33 25.74
CA HIS A 91 -6.46 -8.32 26.42
C HIS A 91 -6.88 -9.69 26.98
N ILE A 92 -6.25 -10.78 26.54
CA ILE A 92 -6.57 -12.15 27.00
C ILE A 92 -5.75 -12.52 28.26
N GLU A 93 -4.56 -11.94 28.40
CA GLU A 93 -3.65 -12.14 29.55
C GLU A 93 -4.08 -11.37 30.81
N ILE A 94 -4.79 -10.23 30.68
CA ILE A 94 -5.22 -9.41 31.85
C ILE A 94 -6.55 -9.91 32.44
N LEU A 95 -7.25 -10.82 31.76
CA LEU A 95 -8.53 -11.39 32.23
C LEU A 95 -8.40 -12.76 32.91
N HIS A 96 -7.15 -13.26 33.06
CA HIS A 96 -6.82 -14.53 33.72
C HIS A 96 -5.84 -14.37 34.91
N GLN A 97 -5.76 -13.17 35.51
CA GLN A 97 -5.20 -12.97 36.84
C GLN A 97 -6.26 -12.42 37.79
#